data_AF-A0A524FQ43-F1
#
_entry.id   AF-A0A524FQ43-F1
#
_cell.length_a   1.000
_cell.length_b   1.000
_cell.length_c   1.000
_cell.angle_alpha   90.00
_cell.angle_beta   90.00
_cell.angle_gamma   90.00
#
_symmetry.space_group_name_H-M   'P 1'
#
loop_
_entity.id
_entity.type
_entity.pdbx_description
1 polymer ?
#
loop_
_entity_poly.entity_id
_entity_poly.type
_entity_poly.pdbx_seq_one_letter_code
_entity_poly.pdbx_strand_id
1 'polypeptide(L)'
;MRVVTWILRVASVITFTTMAYLVYWFLDTNDIWHWDAPYIFIVTVFRLLSLILFFLMSTMISGIASAFAGGALPYDLVVGLYNTLVLRMWYMQPYGVSGPMTNLAEVWTSFSINMNTVLLALWNNTFLFLYFLFAGVGVILFLQSLVRMDHKFVGGAFLSIQAIIILAAFKAIIVPNLDPFPTDFLFFLTSQVQVLALVSFVYLEISYQMIYSYSVGKPVEDREETLKKQLLALRQATRKQDTIERGEKIGSSAMSRTTSATAFSFLREAIERKVVGTKDALENLDAVSDVRRLQIFVDDLLHTDSKAKDELTAKAAAPSSMYVIGSTITGSVVRFFSVLLLAFVLMSPSVITLLLDLPIGVMNSIELLQPEMMLLLFLPIILLFPFVAMVVSWFSKRVVIEKDDITEEEKAQERERKRDLSKRKKEAARARRAREKARKKRKGDETGIDEWDKALEETYK
;
A
#
# COMPACT_ATOMS: atom_id res chain seq x y z
N MET A 1 1.42 -20.17 -3.48
CA MET A 1 2.22 -19.11 -2.85
C MET A 1 1.56 -18.53 -1.59
N ARG A 2 0.23 -18.61 -1.46
CA ARG A 2 -0.53 -18.19 -0.26
C ARG A 2 0.07 -18.54 1.11
N VAL A 3 0.56 -19.77 1.30
CA VAL A 3 1.19 -20.20 2.56
C VAL A 3 2.45 -19.40 2.87
N VAL A 4 3.32 -19.19 1.88
CA VAL A 4 4.55 -18.39 2.00
C VAL A 4 4.20 -16.95 2.39
N THR A 5 3.25 -16.36 1.67
CA THR A 5 2.79 -15.00 1.94
C THR A 5 2.18 -14.88 3.34
N TRP A 6 1.47 -15.90 3.83
CA TRP A 6 0.89 -15.91 5.17
C TRP A 6 1.97 -16.03 6.26
N ILE A 7 2.97 -16.89 6.07
CA ILE A 7 4.13 -16.99 6.97
C ILE A 7 4.87 -15.65 7.04
N LEU A 8 5.12 -15.00 5.89
CA LEU A 8 5.78 -13.69 5.85
C LEU A 8 4.94 -12.59 6.52
N ARG A 9 3.60 -12.65 6.43
CA ARG A 9 2.71 -11.75 7.18
C ARG A 9 2.86 -11.94 8.68
N VAL A 10 2.83 -13.18 9.17
CA VAL A 10 3.01 -13.48 10.60
C VAL A 10 4.38 -13.01 11.07
N ALA A 11 5.43 -13.28 10.30
CA ALA A 11 6.79 -12.82 10.62
C ALA A 11 6.89 -11.27 10.63
N SER A 12 6.24 -10.58 9.69
CA SER A 12 6.17 -9.11 9.67
C SER A 12 5.42 -8.55 10.88
N VAL A 13 4.32 -9.20 11.32
CA VAL A 13 3.60 -8.85 12.56
C VAL A 13 4.48 -9.01 13.79
N ILE A 14 5.18 -10.14 13.90
CA ILE A 14 6.07 -10.41 15.04
C ILE A 14 7.16 -9.34 15.08
N THR A 15 7.84 -9.10 13.97
CA THR A 15 8.95 -8.14 13.91
C THR A 15 8.51 -6.69 14.10
N PHE A 16 7.36 -6.29 13.57
CA PHE A 16 6.78 -4.97 13.84
C PHE A 16 6.42 -4.81 15.33
N THR A 17 5.80 -5.84 15.92
CA THR A 17 5.43 -5.82 17.35
C THR A 17 6.69 -5.77 18.23
N THR A 18 7.73 -6.53 17.89
CA THR A 18 9.02 -6.46 18.59
C THR A 18 9.67 -5.08 18.44
N MET A 19 9.66 -4.50 17.24
CA MET A 19 10.18 -3.15 17.00
C MET A 19 9.43 -2.10 17.85
N ALA A 20 8.09 -2.13 17.81
CA ALA A 20 7.26 -1.21 18.58
C ALA A 20 7.44 -1.40 20.09
N TYR A 21 7.57 -2.64 20.55
CA TYR A 21 7.84 -2.96 21.94
C TYR A 21 9.21 -2.43 22.40
N LEU A 22 10.26 -2.57 21.58
CA LEU A 22 11.57 -2.01 21.92
C LEU A 22 11.51 -0.49 22.03
N VAL A 23 10.84 0.18 21.09
CA VAL A 23 10.65 1.65 21.15
C VAL A 23 9.87 2.05 22.40
N TYR A 24 8.78 1.33 22.72
CA TYR A 24 8.03 1.56 23.95
C TYR A 24 8.92 1.38 25.17
N TRP A 25 9.68 0.28 25.25
CA TRP A 25 10.55 -0.01 26.39
C TRP A 25 11.64 1.05 26.60
N PHE A 26 12.21 1.58 25.51
CA PHE A 26 13.13 2.71 25.58
C PHE A 26 12.48 3.97 26.17
N LEU A 27 11.21 4.24 25.84
CA LEU A 27 10.50 5.43 26.33
C LEU A 27 10.00 5.26 27.77
N ASP A 28 9.53 4.06 28.11
CA ASP A 28 8.97 3.72 29.43
C ASP A 28 10.05 3.70 30.51
N THR A 29 11.24 3.17 30.21
CA THR A 29 12.39 3.16 31.14
C THR A 29 12.79 4.58 31.57
N ASN A 30 12.48 5.59 30.73
CA ASN A 30 12.79 6.99 30.99
C ASN A 30 11.58 7.79 31.50
N ASP A 31 10.48 7.12 31.87
CA ASP A 31 9.23 7.73 32.36
C ASP A 31 8.65 8.79 31.41
N ILE A 32 8.80 8.57 30.09
CA ILE A 32 8.34 9.52 29.07
C ILE A 32 6.95 9.14 28.55
N TRP A 33 6.66 7.84 28.48
CA TRP A 33 5.42 7.35 27.90
C TRP A 33 4.31 7.29 28.95
N HIS A 34 3.48 8.33 28.99
CA HIS A 34 2.28 8.33 29.81
C HIS A 34 1.01 8.24 28.95
N TRP A 35 0.11 7.32 29.30
CA TRP A 35 -1.15 7.10 28.58
C TRP A 35 -2.12 8.29 28.66
N ASP A 36 -1.93 9.20 29.61
CA ASP A 36 -2.70 10.43 29.77
C ASP A 36 -2.15 11.61 28.93
N ALA A 37 -0.99 11.47 28.29
CA ALA A 37 -0.37 12.54 27.53
C ALA A 37 -1.27 13.16 26.44
N PRO A 38 -2.07 12.39 25.66
CA PRO A 38 -3.00 12.98 24.70
C PRO A 38 -4.09 13.82 25.37
N TYR A 39 -4.61 13.35 26.51
CA TYR A 39 -5.60 14.07 27.30
C TYR A 39 -5.01 15.38 27.85
N ILE A 40 -3.82 15.31 28.46
CA ILE A 40 -3.10 16.47 28.98
C ILE A 40 -2.85 17.48 27.86
N PHE A 41 -2.40 17.05 26.69
CA PHE A 41 -2.16 17.95 25.55
C PHE A 41 -3.45 18.66 25.13
N ILE A 42 -4.55 17.93 24.90
CA ILE A 42 -5.85 18.49 24.52
C ILE A 42 -6.32 19.51 25.56
N VAL A 43 -6.30 19.15 26.84
CA VAL A 43 -6.67 20.05 27.94
C VAL A 43 -5.79 21.31 27.93
N THR A 44 -4.50 21.18 27.68
CA THR A 44 -3.58 22.33 27.64
C THR A 44 -3.88 23.25 26.43
N VAL A 45 -4.24 22.70 25.27
CA VAL A 45 -4.68 23.51 24.11
C VAL A 45 -5.96 24.27 24.42
N PHE A 46 -6.94 23.61 25.05
CA PHE A 46 -8.17 24.28 25.49
C PHE A 46 -7.89 25.41 26.50
N ARG A 47 -6.94 25.22 27.43
CA ARG A 47 -6.49 26.27 28.36
C ARG A 47 -5.86 27.46 27.64
N LEU A 48 -5.06 27.22 26.60
CA LEU A 48 -4.51 28.32 25.80
C LEU A 48 -5.62 29.09 25.08
N LEU A 49 -6.56 28.38 24.44
CA LEU A 49 -7.67 29.00 23.72
C LEU A 49 -8.57 29.82 24.65
N SER A 50 -8.80 29.38 25.89
CA SER A 50 -9.58 30.13 26.86
C SER A 50 -8.88 31.40 27.34
N LEU A 51 -7.56 31.35 27.56
CA LEU A 51 -6.77 32.55 27.87
C LEU A 51 -6.76 33.55 26.71
N ILE A 52 -6.64 33.06 25.47
CA ILE A 52 -6.74 33.90 24.26
C ILE A 52 -8.14 34.52 24.16
N LEU A 53 -9.19 33.73 24.38
CA LEU A 53 -10.57 34.23 24.37
C LEU A 53 -10.80 35.29 25.45
N PHE A 54 -10.29 35.07 26.67
CA PHE A 54 -10.34 36.07 27.74
C PHE A 54 -9.63 37.36 27.32
N PHE A 55 -8.43 37.25 26.74
CA PHE A 55 -7.68 38.41 26.24
C PHE A 55 -8.46 39.16 25.13
N LEU A 56 -9.02 38.45 24.15
CA LEU A 56 -9.84 39.04 23.10
C LEU A 56 -11.09 39.73 23.66
N MET A 57 -11.81 39.10 24.59
CA MET A 57 -12.99 39.70 25.21
C MET A 57 -12.62 40.94 26.02
N SER A 58 -11.54 40.88 26.81
CA SER A 58 -11.07 42.02 27.61
C SER A 58 -10.63 43.20 26.74
N THR A 59 -9.94 42.95 25.62
CA THR A 59 -9.51 43.98 24.66
C THR A 59 -10.69 44.56 23.89
N MET A 60 -11.65 43.75 23.46
CA MET A 60 -12.89 44.22 22.82
C MET A 60 -13.70 45.10 23.76
N ILE A 61 -13.88 44.68 25.02
CA ILE A 61 -14.58 45.47 26.03
C ILE A 61 -13.82 46.75 26.33
N SER A 62 -12.49 46.71 26.38
CA SER A 62 -11.66 47.92 26.52
C SER A 62 -11.85 48.88 25.35
N GLY A 63 -11.91 48.37 24.12
CA GLY A 63 -12.15 49.18 22.93
C GLY A 63 -13.53 49.84 22.96
N ILE A 64 -14.57 49.08 23.29
CA ILE A 64 -15.94 49.59 23.42
C ILE A 64 -16.02 50.62 24.57
N ALA A 65 -15.48 50.30 25.75
CA ALA A 65 -15.47 51.22 26.89
C ALA A 65 -14.69 52.51 26.58
N SER A 66 -13.60 52.44 25.82
CA SER A 66 -12.86 53.63 25.39
C SER A 66 -13.68 54.51 24.44
N ALA A 67 -14.49 53.92 23.57
CA ALA A 67 -15.34 54.65 22.62
C ALA A 67 -16.56 55.31 23.30
N PHE A 68 -17.11 54.69 24.35
CA PHE A 68 -18.37 55.15 24.98
C PHE A 68 -18.19 55.87 26.33
N ALA A 69 -17.13 55.55 27.09
CA ALA A 69 -16.97 55.98 28.48
C ALA A 69 -15.64 56.72 28.75
N GLY A 70 -14.95 57.19 27.72
CA GLY A 70 -13.75 58.04 27.87
C GLY A 70 -12.50 57.30 28.37
N GLY A 71 -12.42 55.97 28.23
CA GLY A 71 -11.18 55.21 28.41
C GLY A 71 -11.03 54.44 29.73
N ALA A 72 -11.96 54.55 30.67
CA ALA A 72 -11.90 53.79 31.91
C ALA A 72 -12.53 52.39 31.77
N LEU A 73 -11.73 51.35 31.94
CA LEU A 73 -12.20 49.96 32.01
C LEU A 73 -12.99 49.74 33.31
N PRO A 74 -14.23 49.21 33.27
CA PRO A 74 -14.92 48.79 34.48
C PRO A 74 -14.21 47.59 35.09
N TYR A 75 -13.47 47.83 36.18
CA TYR A 75 -12.62 46.84 36.85
C TYR A 75 -13.37 45.56 37.24
N ASP A 76 -14.60 45.71 37.76
CA ASP A 76 -15.44 44.59 38.19
C ASP A 76 -15.85 43.67 37.03
N LEU A 77 -15.94 44.20 35.81
CA LEU A 77 -16.36 43.45 34.63
C LEU A 77 -15.20 42.57 34.13
N VAL A 78 -13.97 43.10 34.10
CA VAL A 78 -12.77 42.32 33.74
C VAL A 78 -12.47 41.23 34.78
N VAL A 79 -12.58 41.58 36.07
CA VAL A 79 -12.42 40.63 37.18
C VAL A 79 -13.52 39.56 37.15
N GLY A 80 -14.78 39.95 36.91
CA GLY A 80 -15.91 39.03 36.77
C GLY A 80 -15.77 38.08 35.57
N LEU A 81 -15.30 38.58 34.43
CA LEU A 81 -15.01 37.76 33.25
C LEU A 81 -13.88 36.76 33.50
N TYR A 82 -12.81 37.16 34.16
CA TYR A 82 -11.72 36.25 34.50
C TYR A 82 -12.19 35.15 35.46
N ASN A 83 -12.90 35.54 36.52
CA ASN A 83 -13.43 34.59 37.50
C ASN A 83 -14.44 33.60 36.88
N THR A 84 -15.27 34.05 35.93
CA THR A 84 -16.28 33.19 35.29
C THR A 84 -15.70 32.33 34.17
N LEU A 85 -14.96 32.92 33.23
CA LEU A 85 -14.44 32.24 32.04
C LEU A 85 -13.21 31.40 32.33
N VAL A 86 -12.31 31.87 33.21
CA VAL A 86 -11.02 31.22 33.46
C VAL A 86 -11.05 30.35 34.72
N LEU A 87 -11.58 30.86 35.84
CA LEU A 87 -11.54 30.11 37.12
C LEU A 87 -12.74 29.19 37.35
N ARG A 88 -13.97 29.60 36.99
CA ARG A 88 -15.20 28.84 37.29
C ARG A 88 -15.56 27.81 36.23
N MET A 89 -15.45 28.15 34.94
CA MET A 89 -15.81 27.19 33.88
C MET A 89 -14.77 26.09 33.68
N TRP A 90 -13.52 26.29 34.09
CA TRP A 90 -12.44 25.36 33.79
C TRP A 90 -11.62 25.12 35.06
N TYR A 91 -11.82 23.95 35.67
CA TYR A 91 -11.04 23.42 36.80
C TYR A 91 -9.53 23.66 36.54
N MET A 92 -9.01 24.76 37.06
CA MET A 92 -7.60 25.13 36.97
C MET A 92 -6.75 24.33 37.96
N GLN A 93 -7.29 23.32 38.65
CA GLN A 93 -6.44 22.45 39.46
C GLN A 93 -5.49 21.64 38.56
N PRO A 94 -4.17 21.64 38.84
CA PRO A 94 -3.50 22.21 40.01
C PRO A 94 -2.90 23.63 39.84
N TYR A 95 -2.97 24.24 38.65
CA TYR A 95 -2.42 25.56 38.33
C TYR A 95 -3.49 26.67 38.43
N GLY A 96 -3.98 26.92 39.64
CA GLY A 96 -4.99 27.96 39.88
C GLY A 96 -4.90 28.49 41.30
N VAL A 97 -5.02 29.80 41.45
CA VAL A 97 -5.08 30.47 42.75
C VAL A 97 -6.34 30.01 43.48
N SER A 98 -6.23 29.70 44.77
CA SER A 98 -7.33 29.23 45.60
C SER A 98 -8.27 30.38 45.99
N GLY A 99 -9.05 30.90 45.03
CA GLY A 99 -10.07 31.90 45.30
C GLY A 99 -10.43 32.77 44.09
N PRO A 100 -11.61 33.43 44.11
CA PRO A 100 -11.95 34.45 43.13
C PRO A 100 -11.01 35.64 43.27
N MET A 101 -10.53 36.17 42.15
CA MET A 101 -9.72 37.40 42.15
C MET A 101 -10.62 38.60 42.45
N THR A 102 -10.11 39.57 43.21
CA THR A 102 -10.83 40.81 43.54
C THR A 102 -10.15 42.04 42.96
N ASN A 103 -8.88 41.94 42.53
CA ASN A 103 -8.09 43.05 42.02
C ASN A 103 -7.71 42.85 40.54
N LEU A 104 -7.82 43.91 39.73
CA LEU A 104 -7.40 43.92 38.33
C LEU A 104 -5.89 43.60 38.18
N ALA A 105 -5.04 44.13 39.06
CA ALA A 105 -3.60 43.87 39.00
C ALA A 105 -3.26 42.38 39.21
N GLU A 106 -4.01 41.72 40.09
CA GLU A 106 -3.88 40.27 40.34
C GLU A 106 -4.34 39.46 39.13
N VAL A 107 -5.43 39.87 38.47
CA VAL A 107 -5.92 39.24 37.24
C VAL A 107 -4.85 39.27 36.14
N TRP A 108 -4.24 40.42 35.88
CA TRP A 108 -3.23 40.53 34.83
C TRP A 108 -1.91 39.81 35.16
N THR A 109 -1.50 39.86 36.43
CA THR A 109 -0.32 39.12 36.89
C THR A 109 -0.55 37.62 36.76
N SER A 110 -1.72 37.13 37.20
CA SER A 110 -2.11 35.73 37.07
C SER A 110 -2.23 35.31 35.61
N PHE A 111 -2.85 36.13 34.76
CA PHE A 111 -2.95 35.89 33.32
C PHE A 111 -1.58 35.71 32.67
N SER A 112 -0.62 36.62 32.95
CA SER A 112 0.73 36.53 32.38
C SER A 112 1.47 35.25 32.82
N ILE A 113 1.38 34.90 34.11
CA ILE A 113 2.01 33.69 34.66
C ILE A 113 1.36 32.44 34.06
N ASN A 114 0.03 32.39 34.00
CA ASN A 114 -0.73 31.27 33.46
C ASN A 114 -0.46 31.10 31.96
N MET A 115 -0.40 32.19 31.20
CA MET A 115 -0.07 32.15 29.77
C MET A 115 1.32 31.54 29.54
N ASN A 116 2.34 32.01 30.27
CA ASN A 116 3.69 31.47 30.15
C ASN A 116 3.75 29.99 30.55
N THR A 117 3.10 29.62 31.66
CA THR A 117 3.04 28.24 32.15
C THR A 117 2.33 27.32 31.15
N VAL A 118 1.21 27.75 30.58
CA VAL A 118 0.47 27.00 29.56
C VAL A 118 1.28 26.86 28.28
N LEU A 119 2.00 27.89 27.85
CA LEU A 119 2.87 27.81 26.66
C LEU A 119 4.04 26.84 26.86
N LEU A 120 4.71 26.88 28.02
CA LEU A 120 5.77 25.93 28.37
C LEU A 120 5.23 24.50 28.50
N ALA A 121 4.05 24.34 29.12
CA ALA A 121 3.39 23.04 29.20
C ALA A 121 3.00 22.52 27.81
N LEU A 122 2.47 23.38 26.92
CA LEU A 122 2.18 23.01 25.53
C LEU A 122 3.43 22.55 24.82
N TRP A 123 4.53 23.31 24.91
CA TRP A 123 5.81 22.92 24.32
C TRP A 123 6.21 21.50 24.73
N ASN A 124 6.19 21.20 26.04
CA ASN A 124 6.55 19.89 26.55
C ASN A 124 5.56 18.78 26.13
N ASN A 125 4.26 19.08 26.16
CA ASN A 125 3.20 18.13 25.85
C ASN A 125 3.04 17.87 24.35
N THR A 126 3.44 18.81 23.48
CA THR A 126 3.41 18.63 22.01
C THR A 126 4.30 17.45 21.61
N PHE A 127 5.49 17.31 22.19
CA PHE A 127 6.38 16.19 21.87
C PHE A 127 5.78 14.85 22.31
N LEU A 128 5.19 14.80 23.52
CA LEU A 128 4.52 13.60 24.01
C LEU A 128 3.34 13.21 23.12
N PHE A 129 2.53 14.19 22.71
CA PHE A 129 1.43 13.98 21.78
C PHE A 129 1.91 13.49 20.41
N LEU A 130 3.02 14.04 19.90
CA LEU A 130 3.62 13.59 18.64
C LEU A 130 4.07 12.12 18.70
N TYR A 131 4.58 11.64 19.84
CA TYR A 131 4.91 10.22 20.01
C TYR A 131 3.68 9.33 19.80
N PHE A 132 2.54 9.68 20.42
CA PHE A 132 1.28 8.96 20.25
C PHE A 132 0.75 9.06 18.82
N LEU A 133 0.84 10.24 18.20
CA LEU A 133 0.41 10.45 16.82
C LEU A 133 1.22 9.56 15.87
N PHE A 134 2.55 9.52 16.02
CA PHE A 134 3.41 8.66 15.21
C PHE A 134 3.19 7.17 15.48
N ALA A 135 2.99 6.77 16.73
CA ALA A 135 2.63 5.39 17.05
C ALA A 135 1.30 4.98 16.39
N GLY A 136 0.26 5.83 16.49
CA GLY A 136 -1.04 5.60 15.87
C GLY A 136 -0.96 5.53 14.34
N VAL A 137 -0.28 6.49 13.71
CA VAL A 137 -0.03 6.50 12.26
C VAL A 137 0.74 5.25 11.84
N GLY A 138 1.76 4.85 12.61
CA GLY A 138 2.56 3.66 12.35
C GLY A 138 1.76 2.37 12.39
N VAL A 139 0.90 2.20 13.39
CA VAL A 139 -0.01 1.05 13.49
C VAL A 139 -1.02 1.03 12.33
N ILE A 140 -1.62 2.17 11.98
CA ILE A 140 -2.58 2.26 10.86
C ILE A 140 -1.90 1.90 9.54
N LEU A 141 -0.73 2.47 9.26
CA LEU A 141 0.03 2.18 8.05
C LEU A 141 0.50 0.72 8.02
N PHE A 142 0.88 0.17 9.18
CA PHE A 142 1.24 -1.24 9.30
C PHE A 142 0.06 -2.16 8.96
N LEU A 143 -1.11 -1.93 9.55
CA LEU A 143 -2.32 -2.69 9.24
C LEU A 143 -2.69 -2.57 7.75
N GLN A 144 -2.58 -1.37 7.18
CA GLN A 144 -2.79 -1.16 5.76
C GLN A 144 -1.77 -1.91 4.89
N SER A 145 -0.52 -2.03 5.35
CA SER A 145 0.54 -2.78 4.68
C SER A 145 0.25 -4.29 4.61
N LEU A 146 -0.37 -4.86 5.64
CA LEU A 146 -0.75 -6.29 5.65
C LEU A 146 -1.82 -6.60 4.61
N VAL A 147 -2.73 -5.65 4.37
CA VAL A 147 -3.85 -5.79 3.43
C VAL A 147 -3.41 -5.48 2.00
N ARG A 148 -2.80 -4.31 1.77
CA ARG A 148 -2.47 -3.81 0.43
C ARG A 148 -1.11 -4.26 -0.10
N MET A 149 -0.17 -4.58 0.78
CA MET A 149 1.17 -5.08 0.42
C MET A 149 1.94 -4.14 -0.52
N ASP A 150 1.89 -2.84 -0.23
CA ASP A 150 2.67 -1.82 -0.95
C ASP A 150 3.84 -1.30 -0.11
N HIS A 151 4.95 -0.97 -0.79
CA HIS A 151 6.17 -0.41 -0.19
C HIS A 151 5.93 0.91 0.56
N LYS A 152 4.95 1.71 0.11
CA LYS A 152 4.61 3.01 0.73
C LYS A 152 4.12 2.86 2.16
N PHE A 153 3.33 1.82 2.43
CA PHE A 153 2.76 1.59 3.75
C PHE A 153 3.78 0.99 4.71
N VAL A 154 4.60 0.04 4.24
CA VAL A 154 5.71 -0.52 5.03
C VAL A 154 6.73 0.57 5.38
N GLY A 155 7.17 1.35 4.40
CA GLY A 155 8.10 2.46 4.63
C GLY A 155 7.51 3.53 5.54
N GLY A 156 6.22 3.86 5.39
CA GLY A 156 5.54 4.81 6.27
C GLY A 156 5.39 4.31 7.71
N ALA A 157 5.07 3.02 7.91
CA ALA A 157 5.01 2.39 9.23
C ALA A 157 6.39 2.36 9.91
N PHE A 158 7.44 2.04 9.14
CA PHE A 158 8.81 2.13 9.61
C PHE A 158 9.18 3.55 10.04
N LEU A 159 9.03 4.52 9.14
CA LEU A 159 9.45 5.91 9.38
C LEU A 159 8.69 6.54 10.55
N SER A 160 7.40 6.23 10.72
CA SER A 160 6.62 6.74 11.85
C SER A 160 7.11 6.20 13.19
N ILE A 161 7.40 4.90 13.32
CA ILE A 161 7.97 4.34 14.55
C ILE A 161 9.38 4.90 14.81
N GLN A 162 10.21 5.04 13.78
CA GLN A 162 11.55 5.64 13.93
C GLN A 162 11.50 7.14 14.26
N ALA A 163 10.49 7.86 13.77
CA ALA A 163 10.31 9.28 14.07
C ALA A 163 10.09 9.53 15.57
N ILE A 164 9.56 8.56 16.32
CA ILE A 164 9.44 8.62 17.77
C ILE A 164 10.84 8.72 18.41
N ILE A 165 11.78 7.89 17.97
CA ILE A 165 13.17 7.91 18.45
C ILE A 165 13.87 9.21 18.04
N ILE A 166 13.67 9.67 16.80
CA ILE A 166 14.26 10.93 16.31
C ILE A 166 13.77 12.11 17.16
N LEU A 167 12.48 12.17 17.45
CA LEU A 167 11.93 13.21 18.32
C LEU A 167 12.41 13.07 19.78
N ALA A 168 12.59 11.85 20.27
CA ALA A 168 13.15 11.61 21.61
C ALA A 168 14.62 12.07 21.71
N ALA A 169 15.40 11.84 20.66
CA ALA A 169 16.77 12.33 20.54
C ALA A 169 16.82 13.86 20.47
N PHE A 170 15.92 14.51 19.70
CA PHE A 170 15.85 15.98 19.62
C PHE A 170 15.51 16.64 20.97
N LYS A 171 14.67 15.99 21.79
CA LYS A 171 14.34 16.46 23.15
C LYS A 171 15.48 16.25 24.15
N ALA A 172 16.59 15.65 23.73
CA ALA A 172 17.75 15.27 24.56
C ALA A 172 17.44 14.26 25.68
N ILE A 173 16.31 13.54 25.60
CA ILE A 173 15.91 12.60 26.65
C ILE A 173 16.40 11.18 26.36
N ILE A 174 16.61 10.82 25.08
CA ILE A 174 17.14 9.51 24.68
C ILE A 174 18.04 9.70 23.47
N VAL A 175 19.31 10.01 23.70
CA VAL A 175 20.34 9.61 22.74
C VAL A 175 20.81 8.24 23.22
N PRO A 176 20.64 7.17 22.42
CA PRO A 176 21.35 5.94 22.70
C PRO A 176 22.84 6.28 22.66
N ASN A 177 23.45 6.42 23.84
CA ASN A 177 24.85 6.81 23.93
C ASN A 177 25.69 5.61 23.50
N LEU A 178 26.34 5.75 22.35
CA LEU A 178 27.28 4.76 21.82
C LEU A 178 28.72 5.07 22.25
N ASP A 179 28.92 5.97 23.22
CA ASP A 179 30.23 6.31 23.76
C ASP A 179 30.49 5.62 25.12
N PRO A 180 31.50 4.73 25.23
CA PRO A 180 32.40 4.27 24.18
C PRO A 180 31.79 3.19 23.27
N PHE A 181 32.17 3.20 21.99
CA PHE A 181 31.64 2.23 21.03
C PHE A 181 32.17 0.83 21.37
N PRO A 182 31.32 -0.22 21.37
CA PRO A 182 31.72 -1.60 21.60
C PRO A 182 32.90 -2.04 20.73
N THR A 183 34.03 -2.40 21.34
CA THR A 183 35.16 -3.03 20.62
C THR A 183 34.90 -4.50 20.34
N ASP A 184 34.12 -5.16 21.21
CA ASP A 184 33.79 -6.57 21.09
C ASP A 184 32.53 -6.78 20.26
N PHE A 185 32.62 -7.67 19.26
CA PHE A 185 31.51 -7.96 18.35
C PHE A 185 30.26 -8.48 19.06
N LEU A 186 30.41 -9.38 20.05
CA LEU A 186 29.28 -9.90 20.81
C LEU A 186 28.60 -8.79 21.64
N PHE A 187 29.41 -7.91 22.25
CA PHE A 187 28.89 -6.78 23.02
C PHE A 187 28.15 -5.78 22.11
N PHE A 188 28.69 -5.51 20.92
CA PHE A 188 28.05 -4.73 19.87
C PHE A 188 26.66 -5.28 19.52
N LEU A 189 26.57 -6.59 19.26
CA LEU A 189 25.30 -7.25 18.91
C LEU A 189 24.24 -7.18 20.00
N THR A 190 24.66 -7.27 21.27
CA THR A 190 23.75 -7.22 22.41
C THR A 190 23.42 -5.81 22.88
N SER A 191 24.06 -4.78 22.33
CA SER A 191 23.79 -3.41 22.70
C SER A 191 22.35 -3.04 22.32
N GLN A 192 21.64 -2.33 23.21
CA GLN A 192 20.21 -2.07 23.03
C GLN A 192 19.92 -1.30 21.72
N VAL A 193 20.81 -0.37 21.37
CA VAL A 193 20.76 0.44 20.15
C VAL A 193 20.88 -0.44 18.92
N GLN A 194 21.83 -1.37 18.95
CA GLN A 194 22.05 -2.30 17.86
C GLN A 194 20.90 -3.30 17.75
N VAL A 195 20.36 -3.81 18.86
CA VAL A 195 19.18 -4.69 18.85
C VAL A 195 18.00 -3.99 18.19
N LEU A 196 17.74 -2.72 18.52
CA LEU A 196 16.71 -1.93 17.87
C LEU A 196 16.97 -1.76 16.37
N ALA A 197 18.20 -1.41 15.98
CA ALA A 197 18.58 -1.28 14.56
C ALA A 197 18.43 -2.61 13.79
N LEU A 198 18.79 -3.73 14.42
CA LEU A 198 18.67 -5.06 13.84
C LEU A 198 17.21 -5.47 13.69
N VAL A 199 16.38 -5.31 14.72
CA VAL A 199 14.94 -5.62 14.63
C VAL A 199 14.27 -4.75 13.58
N SER A 200 14.64 -3.47 13.52
CA SER A 200 14.21 -2.50 12.51
C SER A 200 14.56 -2.95 11.09
N PHE A 201 15.80 -3.42 10.88
CA PHE A 201 16.25 -3.96 9.60
C PHE A 201 15.53 -5.26 9.25
N VAL A 202 15.39 -6.19 10.19
CA VAL A 202 14.68 -7.47 9.97
C VAL A 202 13.22 -7.21 9.60
N TYR A 203 12.55 -6.25 10.26
CA TYR A 203 11.20 -5.84 9.90
C TYR A 203 11.10 -5.39 8.44
N LEU A 204 12.00 -4.50 8.00
CA LEU A 204 12.02 -4.02 6.61
C LEU A 204 12.29 -5.16 5.64
N GLU A 205 13.29 -5.99 5.91
CA GLU A 205 13.69 -7.11 5.06
C GLU A 205 12.52 -8.10 4.87
N ILE A 206 11.89 -8.54 5.96
CA ILE A 206 10.74 -9.46 5.90
C ILE A 206 9.55 -8.81 5.19
N SER A 207 9.30 -7.53 5.44
CA SER A 207 8.18 -6.81 4.84
C SER A 207 8.38 -6.58 3.33
N TYR A 208 9.61 -6.31 2.88
CA TYR A 208 9.92 -6.23 1.46
C TYR A 208 9.86 -7.59 0.77
N GLN A 209 10.28 -8.66 1.44
CA GLN A 209 10.11 -10.01 0.93
C GLN A 209 8.64 -10.42 0.81
N MET A 210 7.82 -10.00 1.76
CA MET A 210 6.36 -10.18 1.68
C MET A 210 5.80 -9.48 0.43
N ILE A 211 6.18 -8.22 0.18
CA ILE A 211 5.75 -7.46 -1.00
C ILE A 211 6.23 -8.15 -2.29
N TYR A 212 7.50 -8.54 -2.35
CA TYR A 212 8.09 -9.22 -3.50
C TYR A 212 7.34 -10.53 -3.79
N SER A 213 7.19 -11.40 -2.78
CA SER A 213 6.47 -12.67 -2.90
C SER A 213 5.03 -12.48 -3.37
N TYR A 214 4.34 -11.42 -2.91
CA TYR A 214 3.00 -11.10 -3.38
C TYR A 214 2.99 -10.62 -4.84
N SER A 215 3.89 -9.71 -5.21
CA SER A 215 3.97 -9.14 -6.56
C SER A 215 4.31 -10.18 -7.64
N VAL A 216 5.18 -11.15 -7.31
CA VAL A 216 5.58 -12.22 -8.22
C VAL A 216 4.59 -13.40 -8.15
N GLY A 217 4.08 -13.72 -6.96
CA GLY A 217 3.18 -14.85 -6.76
C GLY A 217 1.78 -14.63 -7.31
N LYS A 218 1.22 -13.42 -7.16
CA LYS A 218 -0.19 -13.15 -7.54
C LYS A 218 -0.46 -13.34 -9.04
N PRO A 219 0.35 -12.82 -9.99
CA PRO A 219 0.09 -13.03 -11.41
C PRO A 219 0.15 -14.51 -11.82
N VAL A 220 1.00 -15.30 -11.16
CA VAL A 220 1.12 -16.74 -11.41
C VAL A 220 -0.10 -17.48 -10.87
N GLU A 221 -0.55 -17.14 -9.65
CA GLU A 221 -1.79 -17.70 -9.08
C GLU A 221 -3.03 -17.36 -9.93
N ASP A 222 -3.15 -16.11 -10.39
CA ASP A 222 -4.29 -15.66 -11.22
C ASP A 222 -4.30 -16.40 -12.58
N ARG A 223 -3.13 -16.62 -13.19
CA ARG A 223 -3.00 -17.43 -14.43
C ARG A 223 -3.37 -18.89 -14.19
N GLU A 224 -2.90 -19.50 -13.11
CA GLU A 224 -3.24 -20.88 -12.76
C GLU A 224 -4.76 -21.02 -12.52
N GLU A 225 -5.38 -20.08 -11.79
CA GLU A 225 -6.83 -20.10 -11.55
C GLU A 225 -7.65 -19.91 -12.83
N THR A 226 -7.24 -19.00 -13.72
CA THR A 226 -7.92 -18.79 -15.01
C THR A 226 -7.81 -20.02 -15.91
N LEU A 227 -6.63 -20.63 -16.01
CA LEU A 227 -6.42 -21.87 -16.78
C LEU A 227 -7.23 -23.04 -16.21
N LYS A 228 -7.28 -23.18 -14.87
CA LYS A 228 -8.15 -24.19 -14.22
C LYS A 228 -9.63 -23.96 -14.52
N LYS A 229 -10.11 -22.71 -14.47
CA LYS A 229 -11.49 -22.37 -14.83
C LYS A 229 -11.79 -22.68 -16.29
N GLN A 230 -10.86 -22.39 -17.20
CA GLN A 230 -11.00 -22.70 -18.63
C GLN A 230 -11.03 -24.21 -18.89
N LEU A 231 -10.15 -24.99 -18.25
CA LEU A 231 -10.14 -26.45 -18.36
C LEU A 231 -11.43 -27.08 -17.79
N LEU A 232 -11.94 -26.55 -16.66
CA LEU A 232 -13.22 -26.99 -16.10
C LEU A 232 -14.39 -26.62 -17.03
N ALA A 233 -14.39 -25.43 -17.61
CA ALA A 233 -15.41 -25.01 -18.58
C ALA A 233 -15.40 -25.89 -19.84
N LEU A 234 -14.22 -26.24 -20.37
CA LEU A 234 -14.06 -27.19 -21.48
C LEU A 234 -14.68 -28.55 -21.15
N ARG A 235 -14.36 -29.13 -19.98
CA ARG A 235 -14.93 -30.41 -19.52
C ARG A 235 -16.44 -30.37 -19.30
N GLN A 236 -16.96 -29.24 -18.83
CA GLN A 236 -18.41 -29.06 -18.65
C GLN A 236 -19.13 -28.89 -20.00
N ALA A 237 -18.53 -28.18 -20.94
CA ALA A 237 -19.08 -27.99 -22.28
C ALA A 237 -19.21 -29.33 -23.02
N THR A 238 -18.19 -30.17 -22.95
CA THR A 238 -18.19 -31.48 -23.60
C THR A 238 -19.08 -32.51 -22.92
N ARG A 239 -19.18 -32.52 -21.58
CA ARG A 239 -20.20 -33.34 -20.89
C ARG A 239 -21.62 -32.98 -21.29
N LYS A 240 -21.93 -31.67 -21.41
CA LYS A 240 -23.24 -31.21 -21.90
C LYS A 240 -23.46 -31.64 -23.36
N GLN A 241 -22.41 -31.65 -24.18
CA GLN A 241 -22.49 -32.11 -25.55
C GLN A 241 -22.74 -33.62 -25.64
N ASP A 242 -22.04 -34.45 -24.86
CA ASP A 242 -22.28 -35.90 -24.82
C ASP A 242 -23.71 -36.23 -24.39
N THR A 243 -24.29 -35.45 -23.45
CA THR A 243 -25.70 -35.61 -23.06
C THR A 243 -26.67 -35.21 -24.18
N ILE A 244 -26.32 -34.20 -25.00
CA ILE A 244 -27.14 -33.76 -26.14
C ILE A 244 -27.05 -34.75 -27.31
N GLU A 245 -25.85 -35.25 -27.62
CA GLU A 245 -25.60 -36.24 -28.69
C GLU A 245 -26.24 -37.61 -28.37
N ARG A 246 -26.34 -37.98 -27.08
CA ARG A 246 -27.06 -39.19 -26.64
C ARG A 246 -28.59 -39.04 -26.68
N GLY A 247 -29.12 -37.87 -27.05
CA GLY A 247 -30.56 -37.64 -27.18
C GLY A 247 -31.33 -37.59 -25.86
N GLU A 248 -30.65 -37.48 -24.73
CA GLU A 248 -31.30 -37.28 -23.43
C GLU A 248 -31.80 -35.83 -23.34
N LYS A 249 -33.12 -35.66 -23.20
CA LYS A 249 -33.72 -34.35 -22.96
C LYS A 249 -33.18 -33.80 -21.65
N ILE A 250 -32.33 -32.78 -21.73
CA ILE A 250 -31.86 -32.03 -20.57
C ILE A 250 -33.09 -31.39 -19.91
N GLY A 251 -33.53 -31.97 -18.79
CA GLY A 251 -34.55 -31.38 -17.94
C GLY A 251 -34.05 -30.04 -17.42
N SER A 252 -34.72 -28.97 -17.81
CA SER A 252 -34.36 -27.58 -17.52
C SER A 252 -34.50 -27.17 -16.04
N SER A 253 -34.80 -28.07 -15.11
CA SER A 253 -35.28 -27.69 -13.77
C SER A 253 -34.24 -27.66 -12.65
N ALA A 254 -33.00 -28.12 -12.82
CA ALA A 254 -32.14 -28.39 -11.64
C ALA A 254 -30.82 -27.61 -11.48
N MET A 255 -30.44 -26.68 -12.38
CA MET A 255 -29.10 -26.02 -12.27
C MET A 255 -29.07 -24.50 -12.49
N SER A 256 -30.18 -23.81 -12.24
CA SER A 256 -30.18 -22.35 -12.10
C SER A 256 -29.77 -21.97 -10.68
N ARG A 257 -28.49 -21.60 -10.47
CA ARG A 257 -28.13 -20.57 -9.47
C ARG A 257 -26.69 -20.05 -9.48
N THR A 258 -25.72 -20.61 -10.21
CA THR A 258 -24.32 -20.17 -10.02
C THR A 258 -23.49 -19.84 -11.27
N THR A 259 -24.05 -19.89 -12.48
CA THR A 259 -23.28 -19.54 -13.69
C THR A 259 -23.95 -18.43 -14.49
N SER A 260 -23.36 -17.23 -14.36
CA SER A 260 -23.49 -16.01 -15.15
C SER A 260 -24.39 -16.05 -16.39
N ALA A 261 -25.39 -15.17 -16.38
CA ALA A 261 -26.41 -14.95 -17.41
C ALA A 261 -25.90 -14.68 -18.84
N THR A 262 -24.62 -14.34 -19.02
CA THR A 262 -24.01 -14.07 -20.33
C THR A 262 -23.80 -15.34 -21.15
N ALA A 263 -23.45 -16.48 -20.54
CA ALA A 263 -23.29 -17.75 -21.27
C ALA A 263 -24.66 -18.35 -21.66
N PHE A 264 -25.70 -18.06 -20.87
CA PHE A 264 -27.07 -18.52 -21.13
C PHE A 264 -27.78 -17.71 -22.22
N SER A 265 -27.48 -16.42 -22.39
CA SER A 265 -28.03 -15.64 -23.51
C SER A 265 -27.43 -16.06 -24.85
N PHE A 266 -26.12 -16.36 -24.91
CA PHE A 266 -25.48 -16.89 -26.12
C PHE A 266 -26.00 -18.29 -26.49
N LEU A 267 -26.25 -19.16 -25.51
CA LEU A 267 -26.80 -20.50 -25.76
C LEU A 267 -28.28 -20.48 -26.13
N ARG A 268 -29.09 -19.59 -25.53
CA ARG A 268 -30.49 -19.42 -25.92
C ARG A 268 -30.61 -18.86 -27.34
N GLU A 269 -29.76 -17.89 -27.70
CA GLU A 269 -29.69 -17.36 -29.06
C GLU A 269 -29.21 -18.40 -30.07
N ALA A 270 -28.26 -19.27 -29.70
CA ALA A 270 -27.80 -20.38 -30.55
C ALA A 270 -28.87 -21.48 -30.74
N ILE A 271 -29.71 -21.73 -29.72
CA ILE A 271 -30.81 -22.71 -29.79
C ILE A 271 -31.99 -22.14 -30.59
N GLU A 272 -32.34 -20.87 -30.41
CA GLU A 272 -33.38 -20.20 -31.23
C GLU A 272 -32.94 -20.07 -32.70
N ARG A 273 -31.63 -19.92 -32.98
CA ARG A 273 -31.08 -19.93 -34.36
C ARG A 273 -30.86 -21.32 -34.95
N LYS A 274 -30.91 -22.40 -34.17
CA LYS A 274 -30.82 -23.78 -34.69
C LYS A 274 -32.01 -24.16 -35.58
N VAL A 275 -33.09 -23.37 -35.55
CA VAL A 275 -34.28 -23.54 -36.38
C VAL A 275 -34.17 -22.77 -37.71
N VAL A 276 -33.18 -21.90 -37.92
CA VAL A 276 -33.09 -21.08 -39.14
C VAL A 276 -31.63 -20.91 -39.65
N GLY A 277 -31.25 -21.64 -40.71
CA GLY A 277 -30.31 -21.16 -41.75
C GLY A 277 -28.79 -21.45 -41.64
N THR A 278 -28.40 -22.68 -41.99
CA THR A 278 -27.26 -23.16 -42.84
C THR A 278 -25.85 -22.49 -42.97
N LYS A 279 -25.44 -21.44 -42.24
CA LYS A 279 -24.00 -21.05 -42.21
C LYS A 279 -23.42 -20.85 -40.80
N ASP A 280 -24.12 -20.12 -39.93
CA ASP A 280 -23.69 -19.94 -38.52
C ASP A 280 -23.79 -21.25 -37.72
N ALA A 281 -24.65 -22.19 -38.14
CA ALA A 281 -24.76 -23.52 -37.53
C ALA A 281 -23.56 -24.42 -37.85
N LEU A 282 -22.95 -24.26 -39.03
CA LEU A 282 -21.74 -24.98 -39.41
C LEU A 282 -20.52 -24.43 -38.68
N GLU A 283 -20.41 -23.11 -38.54
CA GLU A 283 -19.32 -22.46 -37.81
C GLU A 283 -19.36 -22.79 -36.30
N ASN A 284 -20.57 -22.89 -35.74
CA ASN A 284 -20.76 -23.40 -34.37
C ASN A 284 -20.50 -24.91 -34.26
N LEU A 285 -20.85 -25.73 -35.26
CA LEU A 285 -20.50 -27.16 -35.29
C LEU A 285 -18.99 -27.37 -35.39
N ASP A 286 -18.29 -26.53 -36.15
CA ASP A 286 -16.83 -26.59 -36.33
C ASP A 286 -16.13 -26.23 -35.02
N ALA A 287 -16.53 -25.11 -34.39
CA ALA A 287 -16.07 -24.71 -33.06
C ALA A 287 -16.37 -25.77 -31.98
N VAL A 288 -17.49 -26.47 -32.11
CA VAL A 288 -17.88 -27.58 -31.23
C VAL A 288 -17.02 -28.83 -31.47
N SER A 289 -16.69 -29.13 -32.72
CA SER A 289 -15.79 -30.22 -33.07
C SER A 289 -14.35 -29.95 -32.59
N ASP A 290 -13.91 -28.69 -32.68
CA ASP A 290 -12.62 -28.23 -32.18
C ASP A 290 -12.53 -28.36 -30.67
N VAL A 291 -13.57 -27.95 -29.92
CA VAL A 291 -13.64 -28.12 -28.46
C VAL A 291 -13.53 -29.59 -28.05
N ARG A 292 -14.18 -30.50 -28.78
CA ARG A 292 -14.11 -31.95 -28.54
C ARG A 292 -12.72 -32.50 -28.83
N ARG A 293 -12.10 -32.12 -29.96
CA ARG A 293 -10.71 -32.49 -30.30
C ARG A 293 -9.73 -31.97 -29.25
N LEU A 294 -9.91 -30.75 -28.78
CA LEU A 294 -9.09 -30.13 -27.75
C LEU A 294 -9.22 -30.87 -26.42
N GLN A 295 -10.43 -31.31 -26.05
CA GLN A 295 -10.61 -32.11 -24.84
C GLN A 295 -9.98 -33.51 -24.98
N ILE A 296 -10.20 -34.20 -26.10
CA ILE A 296 -9.58 -35.52 -26.34
C ILE A 296 -8.06 -35.39 -26.27
N PHE A 297 -7.49 -34.37 -26.92
CA PHE A 297 -6.07 -34.09 -26.87
C PHE A 297 -5.59 -33.81 -25.43
N VAL A 298 -6.32 -32.99 -24.66
CA VAL A 298 -5.98 -32.70 -23.26
C VAL A 298 -6.08 -33.94 -22.38
N ASP A 299 -7.13 -34.74 -22.51
CA ASP A 299 -7.31 -35.95 -21.68
C ASP A 299 -6.29 -37.04 -22.07
N ASP A 300 -5.94 -37.19 -23.36
CA ASP A 300 -4.90 -38.10 -23.84
C ASP A 300 -3.51 -37.65 -23.38
N LEU A 301 -3.23 -36.34 -23.43
CA LEU A 301 -2.00 -35.76 -22.89
C LEU A 301 -1.87 -35.98 -21.38
N LEU A 302 -2.96 -35.82 -20.62
CA LEU A 302 -3.00 -36.07 -19.18
C LEU A 302 -2.87 -37.55 -18.82
N HIS A 303 -3.33 -38.46 -19.69
CA HIS A 303 -3.23 -39.90 -19.49
C HIS A 303 -1.82 -40.41 -19.83
N THR A 304 -1.18 -39.80 -20.83
CA THR A 304 0.15 -40.21 -21.32
C THR A 304 1.27 -39.59 -20.48
N ASP A 305 1.10 -38.34 -20.04
CA ASP A 305 2.07 -37.67 -19.16
C ASP A 305 1.39 -37.03 -17.95
N SER A 306 1.63 -37.64 -16.78
CA SER A 306 1.18 -37.11 -15.49
C SER A 306 1.71 -35.69 -15.18
N LYS A 307 2.83 -35.27 -15.79
CA LYS A 307 3.42 -33.93 -15.63
C LYS A 307 2.79 -32.88 -16.54
N ALA A 308 2.15 -33.28 -17.63
CA ALA A 308 1.49 -32.36 -18.54
C ALA A 308 0.38 -31.54 -17.86
N LYS A 309 -0.22 -32.07 -16.78
CA LYS A 309 -1.15 -31.33 -15.93
C LYS A 309 -0.51 -30.09 -15.31
N ASP A 310 0.71 -30.25 -14.80
CA ASP A 310 1.44 -29.18 -14.14
C ASP A 310 2.01 -28.19 -15.17
N GLU A 311 2.36 -28.63 -16.38
CA GLU A 311 2.77 -27.76 -17.49
C GLU A 311 1.58 -26.95 -18.07
N LEU A 312 0.45 -27.61 -18.35
CA LEU A 312 -0.77 -26.97 -18.88
C LEU A 312 -1.41 -25.99 -17.90
N THR A 313 -1.25 -26.21 -16.59
CA THR A 313 -1.74 -25.27 -15.56
C THR A 313 -0.73 -24.18 -15.22
N ALA A 314 0.40 -24.12 -15.94
CA ALA A 314 1.54 -23.25 -15.65
C ALA A 314 2.12 -23.42 -14.23
N LYS A 315 1.77 -24.51 -13.53
CA LYS A 315 2.30 -24.87 -12.22
C LYS A 315 3.77 -25.29 -12.29
N ALA A 316 4.22 -25.82 -13.43
CA ALA A 316 5.64 -26.08 -13.71
C ALA A 316 6.46 -24.79 -13.90
N ALA A 317 5.84 -23.70 -14.36
CA ALA A 317 6.48 -22.39 -14.48
C ALA A 317 6.49 -21.62 -13.14
N ALA A 318 5.68 -22.05 -12.16
CA ALA A 318 5.71 -21.51 -10.82
C ALA A 318 6.89 -22.13 -10.04
N PRO A 319 7.82 -21.34 -9.49
CA PRO A 319 8.89 -21.88 -8.67
C PRO A 319 8.30 -22.62 -7.46
N SER A 320 8.88 -23.75 -7.08
CA SER A 320 8.35 -24.55 -5.98
C SER A 320 8.37 -23.71 -4.69
N SER A 321 7.29 -23.79 -3.89
CA SER A 321 7.16 -22.96 -2.69
C SER A 321 8.32 -23.15 -1.71
N MET A 322 8.87 -24.37 -1.63
CA MET A 322 10.01 -24.68 -0.78
C MET A 322 11.33 -24.09 -1.31
N TYR A 323 11.54 -24.07 -2.63
CA TYR A 323 12.67 -23.39 -3.23
C TYR A 323 12.57 -21.87 -3.05
N VAL A 324 11.37 -21.29 -3.21
CA VAL A 324 11.15 -19.86 -2.95
C VAL A 324 11.42 -19.52 -1.49
N ILE A 325 10.91 -20.30 -0.53
CA ILE A 325 11.18 -20.10 0.89
C ILE A 325 12.69 -20.23 1.16
N GLY A 326 13.33 -21.30 0.68
CA GLY A 326 14.75 -21.56 0.94
C GLY A 326 15.67 -20.49 0.36
N SER A 327 15.45 -20.07 -0.88
CA SER A 327 16.21 -19.00 -1.51
C SER A 327 15.98 -17.64 -0.83
N THR A 328 14.74 -17.36 -0.40
CA THR A 328 14.38 -16.14 0.32
C THR A 328 15.05 -16.09 1.70
N ILE A 329 14.99 -17.18 2.48
CA ILE A 329 15.64 -17.28 3.79
C ILE A 329 17.16 -17.18 3.65
N THR A 330 17.76 -17.97 2.76
CA THR A 330 19.21 -17.97 2.56
C THR A 330 19.70 -16.59 2.12
N GLY A 331 19.00 -15.97 1.16
CA GLY A 331 19.30 -14.61 0.71
C GLY A 331 19.10 -13.55 1.79
N SER A 332 18.08 -13.70 2.65
CA SER A 332 17.87 -12.87 3.84
C SER A 332 19.03 -12.98 4.81
N VAL A 333 19.44 -14.20 5.14
CA VAL A 333 20.49 -14.50 6.11
C VAL A 333 21.82 -13.92 5.62
N VAL A 334 22.17 -14.13 4.36
CA VAL A 334 23.38 -13.55 3.75
C VAL A 334 23.35 -12.02 3.80
N ARG A 335 22.22 -11.39 3.43
CA ARG A 335 22.08 -9.93 3.50
C ARG A 335 22.15 -9.41 4.92
N PHE A 336 21.49 -10.08 5.86
CA PHE A 336 21.51 -9.75 7.27
C PHE A 336 22.94 -9.79 7.84
N PHE A 337 23.66 -10.91 7.65
CA PHE A 337 25.04 -11.03 8.10
C PHE A 337 25.98 -10.04 7.40
N SER A 338 25.76 -9.75 6.11
CA SER A 338 26.56 -8.77 5.39
C SER A 338 26.39 -7.37 5.97
N VAL A 339 25.14 -6.95 6.24
CA VAL A 339 24.85 -5.65 6.86
C VAL A 339 25.41 -5.58 8.27
N LEU A 340 25.29 -6.66 9.05
CA LEU A 340 25.82 -6.77 10.41
C LEU A 340 27.34 -6.58 10.45
N LEU A 341 28.07 -7.32 9.60
CA LEU A 341 29.51 -7.30 9.54
C LEU A 341 30.00 -5.94 9.02
N LEU A 342 29.36 -5.43 7.98
CA LEU A 342 29.66 -4.11 7.42
C LEU A 342 29.41 -2.99 8.44
N ALA A 343 28.29 -3.04 9.18
CA ALA A 343 28.02 -2.10 10.26
C ALA A 343 29.09 -2.14 11.36
N PHE A 344 29.49 -3.33 11.80
CA PHE A 344 30.54 -3.48 12.81
C PHE A 344 31.89 -2.95 12.34
N VAL A 345 32.32 -3.31 11.12
CA VAL A 345 33.60 -2.87 10.54
C VAL A 345 33.66 -1.35 10.40
N LEU A 346 32.54 -0.72 10.00
CA LEU A 346 32.50 0.71 9.77
C LEU A 346 32.30 1.53 11.04
N MET A 347 31.60 0.96 12.02
CA MET A 347 31.39 1.67 13.28
C MET A 347 32.52 1.47 14.29
N SER A 348 33.42 0.52 14.06
CA SER A 348 34.57 0.28 14.92
C SER A 348 35.78 1.14 14.50
N PRO A 349 36.19 2.14 15.31
CA PRO A 349 37.34 2.99 14.98
C PRO A 349 38.64 2.17 14.90
N SER A 350 38.77 1.10 15.69
CA SER A 350 39.94 0.23 15.70
C SER A 350 40.08 -0.59 14.41
N VAL A 351 38.96 -0.98 13.78
CA VAL A 351 38.99 -1.69 12.50
C VAL A 351 39.41 -0.74 11.38
N ILE A 352 38.93 0.50 11.40
CA ILE A 352 39.30 1.52 10.41
C ILE A 352 40.78 1.86 10.50
N THR A 353 41.32 2.07 11.71
CA THR A 353 42.75 2.35 11.89
C THR A 353 43.63 1.19 11.45
N LEU A 354 43.21 -0.06 11.69
CA LEU A 354 43.89 -1.26 11.22
C LEU A 354 43.87 -1.38 9.68
N LEU A 355 42.73 -1.09 9.05
CA LEU A 355 42.53 -1.31 7.61
C LEU A 355 43.20 -0.23 6.74
N LEU A 356 43.27 1.00 7.26
CA LEU A 356 43.87 2.15 6.55
C LEU A 356 45.33 2.43 6.96
N ASP A 357 45.89 1.67 7.93
CA ASP A 357 47.24 1.84 8.47
C ASP A 357 47.58 3.32 8.75
N LEU A 358 46.70 3.97 9.52
CA LEU A 358 46.78 5.41 9.72
C LEU A 358 48.00 5.80 10.58
N PRO A 359 48.66 6.94 10.31
CA PRO A 359 49.77 7.41 11.14
C PRO A 359 49.35 7.64 12.60
N ILE A 360 50.28 7.44 13.54
CA ILE A 360 50.04 7.56 14.99
C ILE A 360 49.40 8.91 15.39
N GLY A 361 49.76 9.99 14.69
CA GLY A 361 49.19 11.33 14.92
C GLY A 361 47.71 11.44 14.55
N VAL A 362 47.26 10.68 13.55
CA VAL A 362 45.83 10.60 13.16
C VAL A 362 45.12 9.62 14.08
N MET A 363 45.72 8.45 14.38
CA MET A 363 45.11 7.43 15.25
C MET A 363 44.72 7.96 16.64
N ASN A 364 45.53 8.86 17.20
CA ASN A 364 45.26 9.46 18.51
C ASN A 364 44.45 10.77 18.42
N SER A 365 43.96 11.13 17.23
CA SER A 365 43.14 12.32 17.07
C SER A 365 41.76 12.13 17.69
N ILE A 366 41.31 13.15 18.43
CA ILE A 366 39.94 13.23 18.95
C ILE A 366 38.92 13.22 17.80
N GLU A 367 39.32 13.66 16.60
CA GLU A 367 38.46 13.68 15.41
C GLU A 367 38.05 12.29 14.93
N LEU A 368 38.83 11.23 15.22
CA LEU A 368 38.47 9.85 14.86
C LEU A 368 37.34 9.28 15.74
N LEU A 369 37.15 9.85 16.93
CA LEU A 369 36.07 9.49 17.85
C LEU A 369 34.79 10.31 17.59
N GLN A 370 34.87 11.34 16.76
CA GLN A 370 33.74 12.19 16.42
C GLN A 370 32.78 11.50 15.44
N PRO A 371 31.45 11.55 15.68
CA PRO A 371 30.46 10.94 14.80
C PRO A 371 30.48 11.53 13.38
N GLU A 372 30.96 12.75 13.21
CA GLU A 372 31.12 13.44 11.93
C GLU A 372 32.09 12.68 11.00
N MET A 373 33.21 12.18 11.53
CA MET A 373 34.15 11.39 10.72
C MET A 373 33.57 10.02 10.35
N MET A 374 32.76 9.42 11.22
CA MET A 374 32.04 8.20 10.88
C MET A 374 31.06 8.44 9.72
N LEU A 375 30.31 9.55 9.75
CA LEU A 375 29.42 9.95 8.66
C LEU A 375 30.17 10.18 7.33
N LEU A 376 31.33 10.82 7.39
CA LEU A 376 32.18 11.04 6.22
C LEU A 376 32.67 9.71 5.63
N LEU A 377 33.02 8.74 6.47
CA LEU A 377 33.38 7.37 6.06
C LEU A 377 32.19 6.57 5.50
N PHE A 378 30.95 6.88 5.89
CA PHE A 378 29.76 6.28 5.29
C PHE A 378 29.39 6.86 3.92
N LEU A 379 29.87 8.05 3.57
CA LEU A 379 29.53 8.72 2.31
C LEU A 379 29.82 7.86 1.06
N PRO A 380 30.99 7.21 0.91
CA PRO A 380 31.28 6.37 -0.27
C PRO A 380 30.33 5.17 -0.38
N ILE A 381 29.88 4.63 0.75
CA ILE A 381 28.98 3.48 0.81
C ILE A 381 27.55 3.89 0.47
N ILE A 382 27.11 5.03 0.99
CA ILE A 382 25.81 5.60 0.61
C ILE A 382 25.79 5.90 -0.89
N LEU A 383 26.88 6.43 -1.44
CA LEU A 383 27.05 6.68 -2.87
C LEU A 383 27.21 5.41 -3.72
N LEU A 384 27.53 4.26 -3.10
CA LEU A 384 27.61 2.98 -3.80
C LEU A 384 26.23 2.53 -4.30
N PHE A 385 25.15 2.81 -3.58
CA PHE A 385 23.79 2.48 -4.03
C PHE A 385 23.36 3.19 -5.33
N PRO A 386 23.42 4.53 -5.45
CA PRO A 386 23.11 5.21 -6.71
C PRO A 386 24.12 4.84 -7.80
N PHE A 387 25.39 4.57 -7.46
CA PHE A 387 26.38 4.10 -8.41
C PHE A 387 26.00 2.72 -8.99
N VAL A 388 25.69 1.73 -8.15
CA VAL A 388 25.23 0.41 -8.59
C VAL A 388 23.92 0.52 -9.37
N ALA A 389 22.98 1.36 -8.94
CA ALA A 389 21.75 1.60 -9.69
C ALA A 389 22.01 2.19 -11.08
N MET A 390 22.97 3.13 -11.19
CA MET A 390 23.42 3.69 -12.46
C MET A 390 24.07 2.63 -13.34
N VAL A 391 24.94 1.79 -12.78
CA VAL A 391 25.58 0.67 -13.49
C VAL A 391 24.54 -0.33 -14.00
N VAL A 392 23.61 -0.75 -13.14
CA VAL A 392 22.50 -1.66 -13.52
C VAL A 392 21.64 -1.03 -14.62
N SER A 393 21.29 0.25 -14.51
CA SER A 393 20.54 0.97 -15.55
C SER A 393 21.30 1.01 -16.88
N TRP A 394 22.62 1.22 -16.82
CA TRP A 394 23.47 1.26 -18.00
C TRP A 394 23.53 -0.11 -18.70
N PHE A 395 23.65 -1.21 -17.94
CA PHE A 395 23.64 -2.57 -18.50
C PHE A 395 22.23 -3.02 -18.92
N SER A 396 21.18 -2.67 -18.18
CA SER A 396 19.78 -2.99 -18.48
C SER A 396 19.32 -2.39 -19.81
N LYS A 397 19.81 -1.19 -20.18
CA LYS A 397 19.51 -0.57 -21.49
C LYS A 397 20.02 -1.37 -22.69
N ARG A 398 20.92 -2.34 -22.50
CA ARG A 398 21.44 -3.20 -23.59
C ARG A 398 20.56 -4.41 -23.92
N VAL A 399 19.51 -4.68 -23.14
CA VAL A 399 18.53 -5.76 -23.41
C VAL A 399 17.21 -5.19 -23.96
N VAL A 400 17.28 -4.11 -24.72
CA VAL A 400 16.20 -3.80 -25.66
C VAL A 400 16.41 -4.74 -26.83
N ILE A 401 15.66 -5.85 -26.80
CA ILE A 401 15.27 -6.70 -27.93
C ILE A 401 15.81 -6.09 -29.22
N GLU A 402 16.85 -6.70 -29.80
CA GLU A 402 17.07 -6.62 -31.24
C GLU A 402 15.68 -6.83 -31.83
N LYS A 403 15.04 -5.74 -32.26
CA LYS A 403 13.95 -5.88 -33.19
C LYS A 403 14.67 -6.53 -34.35
N ASP A 404 14.48 -7.83 -34.49
CA ASP A 404 14.71 -8.55 -35.73
C ASP A 404 14.41 -7.53 -36.82
N ASP A 405 15.42 -7.20 -37.61
CA ASP A 405 15.26 -6.30 -38.74
C ASP A 405 14.21 -6.96 -39.63
N ILE A 406 12.94 -6.61 -39.38
CA ILE A 406 11.79 -7.09 -40.12
C ILE A 406 12.12 -6.68 -41.54
N THR A 407 12.47 -7.68 -42.34
CA THR A 407 12.90 -7.55 -43.73
C THR A 407 11.88 -6.66 -44.43
N GLU A 408 12.32 -5.77 -45.33
CA GLU A 408 11.44 -4.84 -46.06
C GLU A 408 10.18 -5.54 -46.63
N GLU A 409 10.28 -6.84 -46.95
CA GLU A 409 9.19 -7.71 -47.39
C GLU A 409 8.07 -7.92 -46.35
N GLU A 410 8.38 -8.15 -45.07
CA GLU A 410 7.34 -8.33 -44.04
C GLU A 410 6.62 -7.01 -43.71
N LYS A 411 7.35 -5.88 -43.73
CA LYS A 411 6.74 -4.54 -43.62
C LYS A 411 5.85 -4.22 -44.83
N ALA A 412 6.21 -4.69 -46.03
CA ALA A 412 5.39 -4.56 -47.23
C ALA A 412 4.11 -5.40 -47.12
N GLN A 413 4.21 -6.66 -46.66
CA GLN A 413 3.07 -7.54 -46.45
C GLN A 413 2.11 -7.01 -45.36
N GLU A 414 2.64 -6.43 -44.28
CA GLU A 414 1.79 -5.85 -43.23
C GLU A 414 1.08 -4.57 -43.73
N ARG A 415 1.74 -3.78 -44.58
CA ARG A 415 1.12 -2.62 -45.25
C ARG A 415 0.04 -3.05 -46.24
N GLU A 416 0.23 -4.14 -46.98
CA GLU A 416 -0.80 -4.71 -47.85
C GLU A 416 -1.99 -5.24 -47.05
N ARG A 417 -1.76 -6.01 -45.98
CA ARG A 417 -2.83 -6.48 -45.08
C ARG A 417 -3.62 -5.30 -44.49
N LYS A 418 -2.96 -4.23 -44.07
CA LYS A 418 -3.64 -3.01 -43.59
C LYS A 418 -4.43 -2.30 -44.70
N ARG A 419 -3.91 -2.25 -45.92
CA ARG A 419 -4.62 -1.68 -47.08
C ARG A 419 -5.86 -2.52 -47.42
N ASP A 420 -5.78 -3.84 -47.42
CA ASP A 420 -6.91 -4.73 -47.70
C ASP A 420 -7.97 -4.68 -46.60
N LEU A 421 -7.57 -4.64 -45.33
CA LEU A 421 -8.50 -4.42 -44.22
C LEU A 421 -9.21 -3.07 -44.34
N SER A 422 -8.52 -2.02 -44.78
CA SER A 422 -9.13 -0.70 -45.01
C SER A 422 -10.12 -0.71 -46.19
N LYS A 423 -9.84 -1.45 -47.27
CA LYS A 423 -10.75 -1.64 -48.42
C LYS A 423 -11.99 -2.41 -47.99
N ARG A 424 -11.84 -3.53 -47.28
CA ARG A 424 -12.95 -4.32 -46.74
C ARG A 424 -13.84 -3.51 -45.79
N LYS A 425 -13.26 -2.66 -44.93
CA LYS A 425 -14.04 -1.73 -44.08
C LYS A 425 -14.83 -0.71 -44.90
N LYS A 426 -14.24 -0.15 -45.96
CA LYS A 426 -14.92 0.79 -46.86
C LYS A 426 -16.05 0.13 -47.65
N GLU A 427 -15.87 -1.10 -48.12
CA GLU A 427 -16.90 -1.89 -48.79
C GLU A 427 -18.05 -2.26 -47.84
N ALA A 428 -17.74 -2.69 -46.62
CA ALA A 428 -18.75 -2.97 -45.60
C ALA A 428 -19.56 -1.70 -45.25
N ALA A 429 -18.91 -0.53 -45.17
CA ALA A 429 -19.60 0.74 -44.93
C ALA A 429 -20.50 1.15 -46.12
N ARG A 430 -20.06 0.94 -47.36
CA ARG A 430 -20.88 1.16 -48.57
C ARG A 430 -22.09 0.22 -48.62
N ALA A 431 -21.90 -1.06 -48.29
CA ALA A 431 -22.99 -2.04 -48.18
C ALA A 431 -24.01 -1.66 -47.10
N ARG A 432 -23.56 -1.16 -45.94
CA ARG A 432 -24.46 -0.64 -44.89
C ARG A 432 -25.28 0.57 -45.38
N ARG A 433 -24.64 1.54 -46.04
CA ARG A 433 -25.34 2.71 -46.61
C ARG A 433 -26.33 2.33 -47.71
N ALA A 434 -26.03 1.32 -48.53
CA ALA A 434 -26.96 0.80 -49.54
C ALA A 434 -28.19 0.13 -48.90
N ARG A 435 -28.00 -0.68 -47.84
CA ARG A 435 -29.09 -1.29 -47.08
C ARG A 435 -29.98 -0.25 -46.39
N GLU A 436 -29.38 0.82 -45.89
CA GLU A 436 -30.10 1.91 -45.24
C GLU A 436 -30.93 2.74 -46.24
N LYS A 437 -30.39 3.00 -47.44
CA LYS A 437 -31.15 3.61 -48.56
C LYS A 437 -32.29 2.70 -49.04
N ALA A 438 -32.08 1.38 -49.09
CA ALA A 438 -33.13 0.41 -49.41
C ALA A 438 -34.25 0.39 -48.35
N ARG A 439 -33.89 0.47 -47.06
CA ARG A 439 -34.86 0.61 -45.96
C ARG A 439 -35.64 1.93 -46.01
N LYS A 440 -34.99 3.04 -46.39
CA LYS A 440 -35.67 4.34 -46.53
C LYS A 440 -36.59 4.38 -47.76
N LYS A 441 -36.22 3.73 -48.88
CA LYS A 441 -37.12 3.56 -50.04
C LYS A 441 -38.35 2.70 -49.73
N ARG A 442 -38.22 1.69 -48.85
CA ARG A 442 -39.35 0.86 -48.38
C ARG A 442 -40.26 1.54 -47.34
N LYS A 443 -39.91 2.70 -46.80
CA LYS A 443 -40.73 3.44 -45.82
C LYS A 443 -41.65 4.50 -46.45
N GLY A 444 -41.59 4.67 -47.77
CA GLY A 444 -42.39 5.67 -48.49
C GLY A 444 -43.60 5.09 -49.23
N ASP A 445 -43.80 3.77 -49.20
CA ASP A 445 -44.92 3.11 -49.86
C ASP A 445 -45.44 2.00 -48.95
N GLU A 446 -46.77 1.91 -48.85
CA GLU A 446 -47.57 0.94 -48.09
C GLU A 446 -47.82 1.27 -46.60
N THR A 447 -48.84 2.12 -46.42
CA THR A 447 -49.91 1.91 -45.44
C THR A 447 -50.51 0.51 -45.63
N GLY A 448 -49.89 -0.50 -45.05
CA GLY A 448 -50.44 -1.83 -44.85
C GLY A 448 -50.15 -2.21 -43.41
N ILE A 449 -51.18 -2.16 -42.55
CA ILE A 449 -51.10 -2.75 -41.23
C ILE A 449 -50.90 -4.25 -41.47
N ASP A 450 -49.72 -4.75 -41.13
CA ASP A 450 -49.38 -6.17 -41.28
C ASP A 450 -50.31 -6.98 -40.39
N GLU A 451 -51.13 -7.84 -41.00
CA GLU A 451 -52.09 -8.71 -40.30
C GLU A 451 -51.39 -9.64 -39.28
N TRP A 452 -50.06 -9.80 -39.42
CA TRP A 452 -49.22 -10.53 -38.49
C TRP A 452 -49.00 -9.84 -37.14
N ASP A 453 -48.92 -8.50 -37.10
CA ASP A 453 -48.80 -7.76 -35.83
C ASP A 453 -50.13 -7.80 -35.05
N LYS A 454 -51.26 -7.83 -35.76
CA LYS A 454 -52.59 -8.00 -35.15
C LYS A 454 -52.82 -9.42 -34.62
N ALA A 455 -52.30 -10.44 -35.32
CA ALA A 455 -52.34 -11.82 -34.87
C ALA A 455 -51.47 -12.08 -33.62
N LEU A 456 -50.34 -11.37 -33.47
CA LEU A 456 -49.47 -11.45 -32.30
C LEU A 456 -50.06 -10.76 -31.06
N GLU A 457 -50.82 -9.67 -31.24
CA GLU A 457 -51.52 -9.01 -30.12
C GLU A 457 -52.73 -9.81 -29.60
N GLU A 458 -53.40 -10.59 -30.46
CA GLU A 458 -54.52 -11.46 -30.04
C GLU A 458 -54.05 -12.77 -29.40
N THR A 459 -52.82 -13.24 -29.65
CA THR A 459 -52.28 -14.46 -29.02
C THR A 459 -51.57 -14.22 -27.68
N TYR A 460 -51.19 -12.98 -27.36
CA TYR A 460 -50.48 -12.62 -26.14
C TYR A 460 -51.25 -11.66 -25.21
N LYS A 461 -52.58 -11.71 -25.25
CA LYS A 461 -53.44 -11.13 -24.21
C LYS A 461 -54.07 -12.20 -23.33
#